data_AF-A0A975VMX3-F1
#
_entry.id   AF-A0A975VMX3-F1
#
_cell.length_a   1.000
_cell.length_b   1.000
_cell.length_c   1.000
_cell.angle_alpha   90.00
_cell.angle_beta   90.00
_cell.angle_gamma   90.00
#
_symmetry.space_group_name_H-M   'P 1'
#
loop_
_entity.id
_entity.type
_entity.pdbx_description
1 polymer ?
#
loop_
_entity_poly.entity_id
_entity_poly.type
_entity_poly.pdbx_seq_one_letter_code
_entity_poly.pdbx_strand_id
1 'polypeptide(L)'
;MSSPLLAAAEPPLPYLHGYPPELLGQVRQLIHSGRLVETLAKRHPEPHDVRTERALYDYVNEIKASHMRSAPPLSKVAYDPKLHILRSVLGTHSAVSRVQGGKLKAKREIRIATLFREAPADFLRMIVVHELAHLKEREHDKAFYSLCLHMEPDYHQLEFDLRLWLTARELDD
;
A
#
# COMPACT_ATOMS: atom_id res chain seq x y z
N MET A 1 -14.11 -34.67 32.12
CA MET A 1 -12.75 -34.16 31.84
C MET A 1 -12.82 -33.47 30.49
N SER A 2 -12.96 -32.15 30.50
CA SER A 2 -13.07 -31.36 29.27
C SER A 2 -11.68 -31.17 28.70
N SER A 3 -11.43 -31.72 27.50
CA SER A 3 -10.24 -31.40 26.71
C SER A 3 -10.17 -29.89 26.50
N PRO A 4 -9.01 -29.23 26.70
CA PRO A 4 -8.84 -27.89 26.18
C PRO A 4 -8.83 -28.02 24.66
N LEU A 5 -9.82 -27.43 23.99
CA LEU A 5 -9.62 -27.04 22.60
C LEU A 5 -8.31 -26.26 22.60
N LEU A 6 -7.33 -26.71 21.81
CA LEU A 6 -6.26 -25.86 21.34
C LEU A 6 -6.96 -24.61 20.81
N ALA A 7 -6.90 -23.51 21.56
CA ALA A 7 -7.30 -22.21 21.06
C ALA A 7 -6.49 -22.04 19.78
N ALA A 8 -7.17 -22.01 18.62
CA ALA A 8 -6.51 -21.72 17.37
C ALA A 8 -5.68 -20.46 17.60
N ALA A 9 -4.37 -20.55 17.40
CA ALA A 9 -3.48 -19.43 17.63
C ALA A 9 -4.02 -18.23 16.84
N GLU A 10 -4.16 -17.07 17.48
CA GLU A 10 -4.70 -15.89 16.80
C GLU A 10 -3.89 -15.59 15.54
N PRO A 11 -4.53 -15.38 14.38
CA PRO A 11 -3.81 -15.18 13.12
C PRO A 11 -2.89 -13.96 13.26
N PRO A 12 -1.59 -14.04 12.97
CA PRO A 12 -0.71 -12.87 13.06
C PRO A 12 -1.22 -11.76 12.13
N LEU A 13 -1.16 -10.50 12.56
CA LEU A 13 -1.59 -9.33 11.78
C LEU A 13 -0.40 -8.41 11.47
N PRO A 14 0.61 -8.88 10.70
CA PRO A 14 1.86 -8.15 10.50
C PRO A 14 1.65 -6.78 9.81
N TYR A 15 0.65 -6.65 8.95
CA TYR A 15 0.32 -5.40 8.24
C TYR A 15 -0.41 -4.37 9.11
N LEU A 16 -0.93 -4.77 10.28
CA LEU A 16 -1.77 -3.95 11.15
C LEU A 16 -1.09 -3.64 12.50
N HIS A 17 0.22 -3.85 12.60
CA HIS A 17 0.97 -3.43 13.79
C HIS A 17 0.80 -1.91 14.01
N GLY A 18 0.51 -1.54 15.26
CA GLY A 18 0.33 -0.14 15.68
C GLY A 18 -1.12 0.34 15.69
N TYR A 19 -2.08 -0.43 15.17
CA TYR A 19 -3.50 -0.11 15.33
C TYR A 19 -4.03 -0.46 16.73
N PRO A 20 -5.07 0.23 17.22
CA PRO A 20 -5.63 -0.01 18.55
C PRO A 20 -6.09 -1.48 18.75
N PRO A 21 -5.91 -2.06 19.96
CA PRO A 21 -6.28 -3.46 20.22
C PRO A 21 -7.74 -3.78 19.91
N GLU A 22 -8.66 -2.84 20.15
CA GLU A 22 -10.08 -3.01 19.84
C GLU A 22 -10.33 -3.20 18.34
N LEU A 23 -9.63 -2.42 17.50
CA LEU A 23 -9.72 -2.54 16.04
C LEU A 23 -9.12 -3.87 15.56
N LEU A 24 -7.98 -4.26 16.13
CA LEU A 24 -7.37 -5.57 15.84
C LEU A 24 -8.31 -6.72 16.22
N GLY A 25 -9.01 -6.61 17.35
CA GLY A 25 -10.05 -7.56 17.76
C GLY A 25 -11.19 -7.67 16.74
N GLN A 26 -11.67 -6.55 16.21
CA GLN A 26 -12.69 -6.54 15.15
C GLN A 26 -12.19 -7.21 13.85
N VAL A 27 -10.95 -6.92 13.45
CA VAL A 27 -10.33 -7.57 12.29
C VAL A 27 -10.21 -9.08 12.50
N ARG A 28 -9.79 -9.53 13.69
CA ARG A 28 -9.76 -10.95 14.04
C ARG A 28 -11.14 -11.57 13.93
N GLN A 29 -12.19 -10.96 14.46
CA GLN A 29 -13.55 -11.47 14.34
C GLN A 29 -14.01 -11.57 12.87
N LEU A 30 -13.63 -10.60 12.04
CA LEU A 30 -13.93 -10.61 10.62
C LEU A 30 -13.22 -11.76 9.87
N ILE A 31 -11.98 -12.06 10.25
CA ILE A 31 -11.23 -13.22 9.75
C ILE A 31 -11.89 -14.53 10.20
N HIS A 32 -12.15 -14.70 11.50
CA HIS A 32 -12.75 -15.93 12.04
C HIS A 32 -14.14 -16.23 11.47
N SER A 33 -14.90 -15.18 11.12
CA SER A 33 -16.21 -15.34 10.48
C SER A 33 -16.14 -15.60 8.98
N GLY A 34 -14.94 -15.60 8.37
CA GLY A 34 -14.77 -15.82 6.93
C GLY A 34 -15.27 -14.67 6.05
N ARG A 35 -15.46 -13.48 6.62
CA ARG A 35 -16.12 -12.35 5.95
C ARG A 35 -15.16 -11.26 5.45
N LEU A 36 -13.86 -11.38 5.74
CA LEU A 36 -12.87 -10.37 5.39
C LEU A 36 -12.82 -10.11 3.87
N VAL A 37 -12.61 -11.17 3.08
CA VAL A 37 -12.52 -11.09 1.61
C VAL A 37 -13.81 -10.52 1.01
N GLU A 38 -14.97 -11.04 1.43
CA GLU A 38 -16.28 -10.57 0.96
C GLU A 38 -16.50 -9.08 1.27
N THR A 39 -16.13 -8.64 2.47
CA THR A 39 -16.28 -7.25 2.90
C THR A 39 -15.41 -6.31 2.05
N LEU A 40 -14.16 -6.71 1.77
CA LEU A 40 -13.25 -5.92 0.93
C LEU A 40 -13.71 -5.90 -0.53
N ALA A 41 -14.16 -7.04 -1.08
CA ALA A 41 -14.66 -7.11 -2.46
C ALA A 41 -15.92 -6.25 -2.67
N LYS A 42 -16.79 -6.14 -1.66
CA LYS A 42 -17.96 -5.25 -1.71
C LYS A 42 -17.56 -3.77 -1.62
N ARG A 43 -16.52 -3.44 -0.84
CA ARG A 43 -16.06 -2.05 -0.65
C ARG A 43 -15.23 -1.54 -1.83
N HIS A 44 -14.41 -2.40 -2.42
CA HIS A 44 -13.53 -2.07 -3.54
C HIS A 44 -13.80 -3.01 -4.74
N PRO A 45 -14.97 -2.89 -5.39
CA PRO A 45 -15.39 -3.81 -6.45
C PRO A 45 -14.70 -3.54 -7.78
N GLU A 46 -14.18 -2.34 -7.99
CA GLU A 46 -13.70 -1.90 -9.31
C GLU A 46 -12.30 -2.41 -9.62
N PRO A 47 -12.10 -3.19 -10.69
CA PRO A 47 -10.76 -3.49 -11.20
C PRO A 47 -10.22 -2.29 -11.99
N HIS A 48 -8.93 -2.36 -12.35
CA HIS A 48 -8.31 -1.39 -13.27
C HIS A 48 -7.61 -2.05 -14.46
N ASP A 49 -7.48 -1.31 -15.55
CA ASP A 49 -6.81 -1.74 -16.79
C ASP A 49 -5.32 -1.39 -16.85
N VAL A 50 -4.79 -0.79 -15.79
CA VAL A 50 -3.37 -0.44 -15.65
C VAL A 50 -2.52 -1.71 -15.46
N ARG A 51 -2.28 -2.43 -16.57
CA ARG A 51 -1.60 -3.75 -16.55
C ARG A 51 -0.27 -3.74 -17.26
N THR A 52 0.13 -2.65 -17.91
CA THR A 52 1.40 -2.54 -18.63
C THR A 52 2.26 -1.41 -18.05
N GLU A 53 3.58 -1.44 -18.27
CA GLU A 53 4.44 -0.35 -17.83
C GLU A 53 4.04 1.00 -18.46
N ARG A 54 3.57 0.96 -19.71
CA ARG A 54 3.08 2.16 -20.40
C ARG A 54 1.83 2.72 -19.72
N ALA A 55 0.84 1.86 -19.46
CA ALA A 55 -0.38 2.29 -18.77
C ALA A 55 -0.06 2.83 -17.37
N LEU A 56 0.84 2.17 -16.63
CA LEU A 56 1.26 2.63 -15.31
C LEU A 56 1.98 3.98 -15.38
N TYR A 57 2.87 4.17 -16.36
CA TYR A 57 3.54 5.44 -16.57
C TYR A 57 2.55 6.58 -16.84
N ASP A 58 1.57 6.35 -17.72
CA ASP A 58 0.55 7.34 -18.06
C ASP A 58 -0.33 7.66 -16.83
N TYR A 59 -0.80 6.62 -16.13
CA TYR A 59 -1.63 6.75 -14.92
C TYR A 59 -0.93 7.56 -13.80
N VAL A 60 0.33 7.25 -13.51
CA VAL A 60 1.11 7.97 -12.50
C VAL A 60 1.34 9.43 -12.91
N ASN A 61 1.62 9.68 -14.19
CA ASN A 61 1.84 11.05 -14.67
C ASN A 61 0.55 11.89 -14.67
N GLU A 62 -0.61 11.28 -14.90
CA GLU A 62 -1.90 11.97 -14.81
C GLU A 62 -2.16 12.48 -13.39
N ILE A 63 -2.00 11.63 -12.36
CA ILE A 63 -2.15 12.03 -10.95
C ILE A 63 -1.10 13.11 -10.60
N LYS A 64 0.15 12.89 -11.00
CA LYS A 64 1.23 13.88 -10.80
C LYS A 64 0.91 15.23 -11.45
N ALA A 65 0.37 15.26 -12.65
CA ALA A 65 0.04 16.49 -13.36
C ALA A 65 -1.12 17.25 -12.68
N SER A 66 -2.06 16.53 -12.08
CA SER A 66 -3.19 17.13 -11.36
C SER A 66 -2.76 17.80 -10.05
N HIS A 67 -1.87 17.18 -9.28
CA HIS A 67 -1.57 17.61 -7.91
C HIS A 67 -0.13 18.10 -7.67
N MET A 68 0.80 17.80 -8.57
CA MET A 68 2.24 18.04 -8.39
C MET A 68 2.88 18.68 -9.64
N ARG A 69 2.22 19.69 -10.24
CA ARG A 69 2.67 20.37 -11.48
C ARG A 69 4.11 20.84 -11.46
N SER A 70 4.61 21.30 -10.31
CA SER A 70 5.98 21.77 -10.13
C SER A 70 7.01 20.65 -9.90
N ALA A 71 6.58 19.40 -9.75
CA ALA A 71 7.48 18.28 -9.54
C ALA A 71 8.20 17.89 -10.84
N PRO A 72 9.52 17.61 -10.78
CA PRO A 72 10.31 17.21 -11.96
C PRO A 72 9.70 16.00 -12.72
N PRO A 73 9.99 15.84 -14.02
CA PRO A 73 9.52 14.69 -14.78
C PRO A 73 10.04 13.36 -14.21
N LEU A 74 9.24 12.31 -14.34
CA LEU A 74 9.59 10.95 -13.91
C LEU A 74 10.51 10.32 -14.95
N SER A 75 11.65 9.80 -14.50
CA SER A 75 12.60 9.12 -15.38
C SER A 75 12.20 7.67 -15.65
N LYS A 76 11.43 7.05 -14.75
CA LYS A 76 10.94 5.68 -14.90
C LYS A 76 9.72 5.46 -13.99
N VAL A 77 8.76 4.70 -14.50
CA VAL A 77 7.69 4.11 -13.70
C VAL A 77 7.57 2.66 -14.13
N ALA A 78 7.62 1.72 -13.18
CA ALA A 78 7.60 0.30 -13.52
C ALA A 78 6.98 -0.54 -12.41
N TYR A 79 6.45 -1.70 -12.80
CA TYR A 79 6.14 -2.74 -11.83
C TYR A 79 7.42 -3.51 -11.46
N ASP A 80 7.59 -3.81 -10.17
CA ASP A 80 8.74 -4.54 -9.67
C ASP A 80 8.27 -5.81 -8.93
N PRO A 81 8.60 -7.02 -9.42
CA PRO A 81 8.21 -8.28 -8.78
C PRO A 81 9.02 -8.58 -7.52
N LYS A 82 10.14 -7.88 -7.29
CA LYS A 82 11.01 -8.05 -6.12
C LYS A 82 10.69 -7.03 -5.01
N LEU A 83 9.76 -6.10 -5.25
CA LEU A 83 9.41 -5.08 -4.28
C LEU A 83 8.58 -5.69 -3.15
N HIS A 84 9.16 -5.67 -1.94
CA HIS A 84 8.54 -6.21 -0.76
C HIS A 84 7.62 -5.16 -0.10
N ILE A 85 6.31 -5.39 -0.14
CA ILE A 85 5.29 -4.40 0.26
C ILE A 85 5.47 -3.91 1.69
N LEU A 86 5.81 -4.82 2.61
CA LEU A 86 6.00 -4.49 4.03
C LEU A 86 7.02 -3.37 4.24
N ARG A 87 8.04 -3.32 3.39
CA ARG A 87 9.15 -2.36 3.50
C ARG A 87 8.85 -1.01 2.86
N SER A 88 8.03 -1.00 1.81
CA SER A 88 7.79 0.20 0.99
C SER A 88 6.53 0.96 1.37
N VAL A 89 5.46 0.27 1.76
CA VAL A 89 4.11 0.90 1.74
C VAL A 89 3.60 1.26 3.13
N LEU A 90 4.11 0.61 4.18
CA LEU A 90 3.38 0.51 5.46
C LEU A 90 4.14 1.03 6.68
N GLY A 91 5.23 1.78 6.48
CA GLY A 91 5.92 2.49 7.56
C GLY A 91 6.84 1.63 8.43
N THR A 92 7.26 0.43 8.00
CA THR A 92 8.38 -0.25 8.68
C THR A 92 9.71 0.43 8.32
N HIS A 93 10.04 1.51 9.01
CA HIS A 93 11.35 2.15 8.95
C HIS A 93 12.43 1.17 9.44
N SER A 94 12.91 0.31 8.56
CA SER A 94 14.29 -0.16 8.62
C SER A 94 15.03 0.52 7.47
N ALA A 95 15.53 1.71 7.82
CA ALA A 95 16.46 2.51 7.06
C ALA A 95 17.47 1.62 6.32
N VAL A 96 17.23 1.40 5.02
CA VAL A 96 18.33 1.09 4.10
C VAL A 96 18.10 1.92 2.86
N SER A 97 18.26 3.23 3.03
CA SER A 97 18.88 4.01 1.97
C SER A 97 20.34 3.54 1.93
N ARG A 98 20.63 2.45 1.20
CA ARG A 98 22.02 2.06 0.91
C ARG A 98 22.57 3.10 -0.06
N VAL A 99 23.13 4.18 0.49
CA VAL A 99 23.91 5.15 -0.27
C VAL A 99 25.28 4.51 -0.52
N GLN A 100 25.39 3.67 -1.54
CA GLN A 100 26.70 3.28 -2.07
C GLN A 100 27.12 4.32 -3.11
N GLY A 101 28.09 5.15 -2.71
CA GLY A 101 29.14 5.69 -3.58
C GLY A 101 28.70 6.39 -4.86
N GLY A 102 28.67 7.72 -4.80
CA GLY A 102 28.63 8.59 -5.98
C GLY A 102 27.37 9.42 -6.01
N LYS A 103 27.49 10.69 -6.43
CA LYS A 103 26.40 11.62 -6.68
C LYS A 103 25.39 11.02 -7.67
N LEU A 104 24.48 10.18 -7.20
CA LEU A 104 23.28 9.82 -7.93
C LEU A 104 22.48 11.11 -8.03
N LYS A 105 22.50 11.74 -9.22
CA LYS A 105 21.29 12.40 -9.71
C LYS A 105 20.19 11.37 -9.51
N ALA A 106 19.47 11.45 -8.39
CA ALA A 106 18.44 10.47 -8.05
C ALA A 106 17.44 10.52 -9.20
N LYS A 107 17.53 9.53 -10.09
CA LYS A 107 16.55 9.32 -11.14
C LYS A 107 15.23 9.16 -10.39
N ARG A 108 14.27 10.04 -10.66
CA ARG A 108 12.94 10.06 -10.04
C ARG A 108 12.17 8.85 -10.59
N GLU A 109 12.50 7.68 -10.09
CA GLU A 109 11.90 6.40 -10.44
C GLU A 109 10.81 6.05 -9.44
N ILE A 110 9.64 5.66 -9.94
CA ILE A 110 8.56 5.06 -9.14
C ILE A 110 8.51 3.57 -9.45
N ARG A 111 8.43 2.76 -8.40
CA ARG A 111 8.29 1.31 -8.52
C ARG A 111 7.08 0.86 -7.74
N ILE A 112 6.20 0.11 -8.40
CA ILE A 112 4.98 -0.43 -7.80
C ILE A 112 5.10 -1.95 -7.76
N ALA A 113 4.73 -2.58 -6.66
CA ALA A 113 4.81 -4.03 -6.56
C ALA A 113 3.88 -4.71 -7.59
N THR A 114 4.33 -5.80 -8.22
CA THR A 114 3.60 -6.42 -9.35
C THR A 114 2.18 -6.90 -8.97
N LEU A 115 1.94 -7.21 -7.70
CA LEU A 115 0.60 -7.56 -7.21
C LEU A 115 -0.47 -6.48 -7.41
N PHE A 116 -0.09 -5.20 -7.46
CA PHE A 116 -1.01 -4.09 -7.75
C PHE A 116 -1.43 -4.07 -9.22
N ARG A 117 -1.01 -5.03 -10.04
CA ARG A 117 -1.68 -5.27 -11.32
C ARG A 117 -3.08 -5.82 -11.10
N GLU A 118 -3.26 -6.73 -10.15
CA GLU A 118 -4.52 -7.43 -9.89
C GLU A 118 -5.31 -6.83 -8.72
N ALA A 119 -4.87 -5.70 -8.17
CA ALA A 119 -5.55 -5.05 -7.06
C ALA A 119 -6.80 -4.29 -7.55
N PRO A 120 -7.78 -4.04 -6.66
CA PRO A 120 -8.79 -3.03 -6.90
C PRO A 120 -8.19 -1.67 -7.29
N ALA A 121 -8.94 -0.89 -8.08
CA ALA A 121 -8.52 0.41 -8.60
C ALA A 121 -8.11 1.38 -7.48
N ASP A 122 -8.85 1.40 -6.38
CA ASP A 122 -8.55 2.26 -5.23
C ASP A 122 -7.20 1.94 -4.59
N PHE A 123 -6.82 0.66 -4.53
CA PHE A 123 -5.55 0.26 -3.94
C PHE A 123 -4.37 0.61 -4.84
N LEU A 124 -4.53 0.49 -6.16
CA LEU A 124 -3.55 1.02 -7.11
C LEU A 124 -3.41 2.54 -6.96
N ARG A 125 -4.53 3.26 -6.86
CA ARG A 125 -4.54 4.71 -6.70
C ARG A 125 -3.82 5.12 -5.42
N MET A 126 -4.16 4.49 -4.30
CA MET A 126 -3.56 4.76 -2.99
C MET A 126 -2.04 4.56 -3.03
N ILE A 127 -1.55 3.43 -3.56
CA ILE A 127 -0.10 3.18 -3.61
C ILE A 127 0.61 4.18 -4.54
N VAL A 128 -0.01 4.56 -5.66
CA VAL A 128 0.57 5.56 -6.56
C VAL A 128 0.67 6.93 -5.87
N VAL A 129 -0.36 7.34 -5.14
CA VAL A 129 -0.35 8.56 -4.33
C VAL A 129 0.76 8.52 -3.28
N HIS A 130 0.93 7.39 -2.60
CA HIS A 130 2.01 7.18 -1.63
C HIS A 130 3.40 7.38 -2.25
N GLU A 131 3.69 6.71 -3.37
CA GLU A 131 4.98 6.81 -4.05
C GLU A 131 5.22 8.20 -4.66
N LEU A 132 4.16 8.88 -5.12
CA LEU A 132 4.24 10.27 -5.57
C LEU A 132 4.57 11.22 -4.42
N ALA A 133 3.98 11.03 -3.25
CA ALA A 133 4.30 11.84 -2.07
C ALA A 133 5.77 11.71 -1.69
N HIS A 134 6.37 10.52 -1.85
CA HIS A 134 7.80 10.26 -1.65
C HIS A 134 8.75 11.05 -2.57
N LEU A 135 8.25 11.66 -3.64
CA LEU A 135 9.05 12.58 -4.44
C LEU A 135 9.34 13.90 -3.71
N LYS A 136 8.51 14.28 -2.73
CA LYS A 136 8.71 15.50 -1.92
C LYS A 136 9.08 15.18 -0.48
N GLU A 137 8.38 14.23 0.13
CA GLU A 137 8.47 13.93 1.55
C GLU A 137 9.04 12.52 1.78
N ARG A 138 10.22 12.42 2.41
CA ARG A 138 10.93 11.14 2.54
C ARG A 138 10.41 10.27 3.69
N GLU A 139 9.99 10.90 4.77
CA GLU A 139 9.54 10.23 5.99
C GLU A 139 8.01 10.29 6.06
N HIS A 140 7.38 9.28 6.65
CA HIS A 140 5.93 9.20 6.83
C HIS A 140 5.45 10.09 7.99
N ASP A 141 5.65 11.40 7.86
CA ASP A 141 5.28 12.41 8.85
C ASP A 141 4.00 13.18 8.46
N LYS A 142 3.68 14.22 9.23
CA LYS A 142 2.49 15.05 8.97
C LYS A 142 2.49 15.67 7.57
N ALA A 143 3.64 16.08 7.04
CA ALA A 143 3.73 16.69 5.72
C ALA A 143 3.47 15.64 4.63
N PHE A 144 4.04 14.44 4.77
CA PHE A 144 3.77 13.30 3.89
C PHE A 144 2.27 12.99 3.83
N TYR A 145 1.64 12.75 4.98
CA TYR A 145 0.21 12.41 5.02
C TYR A 145 -0.69 13.56 4.52
N SER A 146 -0.31 14.81 4.78
CA SER A 146 -1.03 15.97 4.23
C SER A 146 -0.95 16.02 2.70
N LEU A 147 0.19 15.66 2.12
CA LEU A 147 0.35 15.57 0.67
C LEU A 147 -0.44 14.40 0.08
N CYS A 148 -0.45 13.24 0.75
CA CYS A 148 -1.30 12.12 0.35
C CYS A 148 -2.78 12.50 0.35
N LEU A 149 -3.28 13.11 1.43
CA LEU A 149 -4.67 13.57 1.54
C LEU A 149 -5.04 14.63 0.51
N HIS A 150 -4.08 15.45 0.08
CA HIS A 150 -4.30 16.42 -1.00
C HIS A 150 -4.52 15.73 -2.37
N MET A 151 -3.92 14.56 -2.59
CA MET A 151 -4.08 13.78 -3.83
C MET A 151 -5.24 12.78 -3.76
N GLU A 152 -5.50 12.26 -2.56
CA GLU A 152 -6.53 11.27 -2.28
C GLU A 152 -7.18 11.54 -0.92
N PRO A 153 -8.37 12.17 -0.86
CA PRO A 153 -9.04 12.50 0.39
C PRO A 153 -9.31 11.29 1.30
N ASP A 154 -9.53 10.11 0.74
CA ASP A 154 -9.82 8.88 1.50
C ASP A 154 -8.54 8.08 1.83
N TYR A 155 -7.35 8.66 1.64
CA TYR A 155 -6.06 7.98 1.70
C TYR A 155 -5.88 7.11 2.96
N HIS A 156 -6.21 7.62 4.15
CA HIS A 156 -6.04 6.85 5.39
C HIS A 156 -6.94 5.62 5.45
N GLN A 157 -8.17 5.71 4.93
CA GLN A 157 -9.08 4.58 4.87
C GLN A 157 -8.59 3.56 3.83
N LEU A 158 -8.14 4.03 2.67
CA LEU A 158 -7.58 3.17 1.63
C LEU A 158 -6.27 2.49 2.06
N GLU A 159 -5.42 3.18 2.83
CA GLU A 159 -4.20 2.60 3.38
C GLU A 159 -4.54 1.47 4.37
N PHE A 160 -5.51 1.71 5.25
CA PHE A 160 -5.99 0.68 6.18
C PHE A 160 -6.62 -0.50 5.44
N ASP A 161 -7.49 -0.25 4.46
CA ASP A 161 -8.16 -1.30 3.69
C ASP A 161 -7.17 -2.08 2.80
N LEU A 162 -6.11 -1.45 2.30
CA LEU A 162 -5.01 -2.17 1.67
C LEU A 162 -4.34 -3.12 2.66
N ARG A 163 -4.05 -2.69 3.90
CA ARG A 163 -3.45 -3.57 4.92
C ARG A 163 -4.34 -4.78 5.19
N LEU A 164 -5.66 -4.58 5.25
CA LEU A 164 -6.63 -5.67 5.36
C LEU A 164 -6.60 -6.60 4.15
N TRP A 165 -6.50 -6.06 2.94
CA TRP A 165 -6.43 -6.85 1.71
C TRP A 165 -5.13 -7.67 1.63
N LEU A 166 -4.01 -7.12 2.07
CA LEU A 166 -2.75 -7.87 2.17
C LEU A 166 -2.84 -8.99 3.20
N THR A 167 -3.45 -8.74 4.37
CA THR A 167 -3.75 -9.78 5.35
C THR A 167 -4.62 -10.89 4.74
N ALA A 168 -5.68 -10.54 4.01
CA ALA A 168 -6.56 -11.53 3.38
C ALA A 168 -5.79 -12.42 2.40
N ARG A 169 -4.93 -11.83 1.56
CA ARG A 169 -4.10 -12.58 0.61
C ARG A 169 -3.13 -13.53 1.28
N GLU A 170 -2.47 -13.11 2.36
CA GLU A 170 -1.53 -13.96 3.10
C GLU A 170 -2.22 -15.12 3.84
N LEU A 171 -3.52 -15.00 4.13
CA LEU A 171 -4.31 -16.09 4.72
C LEU A 171 -4.81 -17.11 3.67
N ASP A 172 -4.88 -16.71 2.40
CA ASP A 172 -5.31 -17.56 1.28
C ASP A 172 -4.13 -18.30 0.60
N ASP A 173 -2.89 -17.88 0.85
CA ASP A 173 -1.63 -18.49 0.36
C ASP A 173 -1.16 -19.68 1.25
#